data_AF-A0A8H6MS19-F1
#
_entry.id   AF-A0A8H6MS19-F1
#
_cell.length_a   1.000
_cell.length_b   1.000
_cell.length_c   1.000
_cell.angle_alpha   90.00
_cell.angle_beta   90.00
_cell.angle_gamma   90.00
#
_symmetry.space_group_name_H-M   'P 1'
#
loop_
_entity.id
_entity.type
_entity.pdbx_description
1 polymer ?
#
loop_
_entity_poly.entity_id
_entity_poly.type
_entity_poly.pdbx_seq_one_letter_code
_entity_poly.pdbx_strand_id
1 'polypeptide(L)'
;MAPILSTSSGLFYTYIQEPELASQGVYVWYAVAPDWRSGKEIWRLKAGAGGVFNDNALAASIGPDRTFYQPVIGGTVNAEKRHVIHD
;
A
#
# COMPACT_ATOMS: atom_id res chain seq x y z
N MET A 1 5.31 1.67 10.77
CA MET A 1 4.58 2.22 9.61
C MET A 1 4.58 3.74 9.71
N ALA A 2 4.83 4.42 8.60
CA ALA A 2 4.67 5.88 8.49
C ALA A 2 3.84 6.16 7.22
N PRO A 3 2.50 6.25 7.35
CA PRO A 3 1.61 6.46 6.22
C PRO A 3 1.73 7.89 5.68
N ILE A 4 1.30 8.11 4.44
CA ILE A 4 1.42 9.40 3.75
C ILE A 4 0.03 9.91 3.35
N LEU A 5 -0.34 11.10 3.83
CA LEU A 5 -1.53 11.81 3.37
C LEU A 5 -1.18 12.75 2.20
N SER A 6 -1.76 12.50 1.04
CA SER A 6 -1.76 13.46 -0.07
C SER A 6 -2.85 14.51 0.16
N THR A 7 -2.47 15.71 0.58
CA THR A 7 -3.43 16.82 0.78
C THR A 7 -4.08 17.30 -0.52
N SER A 8 -3.43 17.05 -1.67
CA SER A 8 -3.95 17.39 -2.99
C SER A 8 -5.12 16.50 -3.44
N SER A 9 -5.13 15.23 -3.03
CA SER A 9 -6.14 14.25 -3.45
C SER A 9 -7.03 13.75 -2.31
N GLY A 10 -6.67 14.03 -1.05
CA GLY A 10 -7.36 13.47 0.12
C GLY A 10 -7.10 11.98 0.36
N LEU A 11 -6.13 11.39 -0.35
CA LEU A 11 -5.82 9.96 -0.22
C LEU A 11 -4.74 9.71 0.83
N PHE A 12 -4.98 8.73 1.69
CA PHE A 12 -4.08 8.28 2.73
C PHE A 12 -3.39 6.97 2.31
N TYR A 13 -2.18 7.07 1.79
CA TYR A 13 -1.42 5.92 1.31
C TYR A 13 -0.79 5.16 2.48
N THR A 14 -1.00 3.85 2.49
CA THR A 14 -0.43 2.95 3.50
C THR A 14 -0.19 1.54 2.92
N TYR A 15 0.49 0.72 3.71
CA TYR A 15 0.83 -0.65 3.37
C TYR A 15 0.31 -1.59 4.45
N ILE A 16 -0.48 -2.59 4.06
CA ILE A 16 -1.20 -3.47 4.98
C ILE A 16 -0.96 -4.95 4.65
N GLN A 17 -1.07 -5.80 5.67
CA GLN A 17 -1.21 -7.24 5.52
C GLN A 17 -2.69 -7.62 5.55
N GLU A 18 -3.10 -8.57 4.73
CA GLU A 18 -4.46 -9.13 4.75
C GLU A 18 -4.68 -9.95 6.03
N PRO A 19 -5.50 -9.49 6.99
CA PRO A 19 -5.55 -10.09 8.31
C PRO A 19 -6.17 -11.49 8.31
N GLU A 20 -7.20 -11.74 7.49
CA GLU A 20 -7.87 -13.05 7.43
C GLU A 20 -6.92 -14.11 6.88
N LEU A 21 -6.18 -13.80 5.82
CA LEU A 21 -5.20 -14.72 5.24
C LEU A 21 -4.01 -14.92 6.18
N ALA A 22 -3.55 -13.87 6.86
CA ALA A 22 -2.47 -13.97 7.83
C ALA A 22 -2.83 -14.90 8.99
N SER A 23 -4.09 -14.89 9.45
CA SER A 23 -4.57 -15.82 10.47
C SER A 23 -4.51 -17.30 10.06
N GLN A 24 -4.43 -17.57 8.75
CA GLN A 24 -4.32 -18.89 8.14
C GLN A 24 -2.87 -19.23 7.73
N GLY A 25 -1.89 -18.40 8.09
CA GLY A 25 -0.48 -18.56 7.71
C GLY A 25 -0.16 -18.11 6.28
N VAL A 26 -1.07 -17.41 5.61
CA VAL A 26 -0.89 -16.89 4.25
C VAL A 26 -0.70 -15.38 4.32
N TYR A 27 0.55 -14.93 4.23
CA TYR A 27 0.88 -13.51 4.38
C TYR A 27 0.80 -12.78 3.04
N VAL A 28 -0.31 -12.11 2.75
CA VAL A 28 -0.47 -11.27 1.55
C VAL A 28 -0.42 -9.80 1.92
N TRP A 29 0.29 -9.02 1.10
CA TRP A 29 0.54 -7.61 1.35
C TRP A 29 -0.03 -6.72 0.25
N TYR A 30 -0.54 -5.56 0.65
CA TYR A 30 -1.18 -4.60 -0.23
C TYR A 30 -0.70 -3.19 0.04
N ALA A 31 -0.48 -2.43 -1.03
CA ALA A 31 -0.54 -0.98 -0.95
C ALA A 31 -2.00 -0.56 -1.11
N VAL A 32 -2.49 0.33 -0.24
CA VAL A 32 -3.87 0.80 -0.26
C VAL A 32 -3.93 2.32 -0.09
N ALA A 33 -5.01 2.92 -0.57
CA ALA A 33 -5.27 4.34 -0.42
C ALA A 33 -6.76 4.60 -0.10
N PRO A 34 -7.15 4.58 1.18
CA PRO A 34 -8.43 5.10 1.62
C PRO A 34 -8.53 6.62 1.46
N ASP A 35 -9.76 7.09 1.25
CA ASP A 35 -10.13 8.48 1.40
C ASP A 35 -10.01 8.88 2.88
N TRP A 36 -9.27 9.96 3.15
CA TRP A 36 -8.93 10.40 4.50
C TRP A 36 -10.15 10.80 5.35
N ARG A 37 -11.23 11.26 4.72
CA ARG A 37 -12.42 11.74 5.44
C ARG A 37 -13.38 10.60 5.79
N SER A 38 -13.63 9.71 4.84
CA SER A 38 -14.62 8.64 4.97
C SER A 38 -14.03 7.31 5.42
N GLY A 39 -12.72 7.11 5.27
CA GLY A 39 -12.06 5.83 5.47
C GLY A 39 -12.35 4.79 4.38
N LYS A 40 -13.17 5.12 3.37
CA LYS A 40 -13.47 4.21 2.26
C LYS A 40 -12.20 3.96 1.45
N GLU A 41 -11.85 2.69 1.25
CA GLU A 41 -10.77 2.31 0.34
C GLU A 41 -11.12 2.71 -1.11
N ILE A 42 -10.30 3.56 -1.72
CA ILE A 42 -10.50 4.04 -3.10
C ILE A 42 -9.59 3.29 -4.08
N TRP A 43 -8.48 2.75 -3.60
CA TRP A 43 -7.50 2.06 -4.41
C TRP A 43 -6.75 0.99 -3.61
N ARG A 44 -6.39 -0.10 -4.29
CA ARG A 44 -5.64 -1.24 -3.77
C ARG A 44 -4.75 -1.82 -4.85
N LEU A 45 -3.54 -2.22 -4.48
CA LEU A 45 -2.63 -3.01 -5.29
C LEU A 45 -2.05 -4.15 -4.46
N LYS A 46 -2.21 -5.38 -4.95
CA LYS A 46 -1.52 -6.55 -4.38
C LYS A 46 -0.02 -6.42 -4.67
N ALA A 47 0.77 -6.29 -3.62
CA ALA A 47 2.21 -6.22 -3.72
C ALA A 47 2.84 -7.62 -3.91
N GLY A 48 2.32 -8.60 -3.17
CA GLY A 48 2.82 -9.97 -3.21
C GLY A 48 2.44 -10.77 -1.97
N ALA A 49 3.04 -11.96 -1.83
CA ALA A 49 2.83 -12.84 -0.68
C ALA A 49 4.15 -13.41 -0.15
N GLY A 50 4.21 -13.64 1.16
CA GLY A 50 5.39 -14.12 1.88
C GLY A 50 6.18 -13.01 2.57
N GLY A 51 7.21 -13.42 3.32
CA GLY A 51 7.99 -12.53 4.18
C GLY A 51 8.79 -11.45 3.43
N VAL A 52 9.18 -11.71 2.18
CA VAL A 52 9.94 -10.74 1.37
C VAL A 52 9.15 -9.47 1.03
N PHE A 53 7.82 -9.50 1.15
CA PHE A 53 6.95 -8.34 0.95
C PHE A 53 6.60 -7.62 2.26
N ASN A 54 7.10 -8.09 3.40
CA ASN A 54 6.93 -7.36 4.66
C ASN A 54 7.72 -6.06 4.60
N ASP A 55 7.08 -4.94 4.93
CA ASP A 55 7.74 -3.63 5.01
C ASP A 55 8.61 -3.47 6.25
N ASN A 56 8.44 -4.35 7.24
CA ASN A 56 9.06 -4.30 8.54
C ASN A 56 8.94 -2.91 9.20
N ALA A 57 7.76 -2.32 9.06
CA ALA A 57 7.43 -0.99 9.57
C ALA A 57 8.24 0.19 8.97
N LEU A 58 8.95 -0.02 7.86
CA LEU A 58 9.68 1.03 7.14
C LEU A 58 8.74 2.09 6.56
N ALA A 59 9.25 3.33 6.49
CA ALA A 59 8.51 4.45 5.95
C ALA A 59 8.41 4.37 4.41
N ALA A 60 7.24 4.70 3.88
CA ALA A 60 7.03 4.85 2.44
C ALA A 60 7.52 6.22 1.94
N SER A 61 7.48 6.42 0.62
CA SER A 61 7.66 7.73 -0.02
C SER A 61 6.75 7.90 -1.24
N ILE A 62 6.51 9.14 -1.65
CA ILE A 62 5.83 9.46 -2.91
C ILE A 62 6.82 10.24 -3.79
N GLY A 63 7.08 9.72 -4.99
CA GLY A 63 7.96 10.36 -5.96
C GLY A 63 7.34 11.59 -6.64
N PRO A 64 8.14 12.42 -7.32
CA PRO A 64 7.64 13.58 -8.07
C PRO A 64 6.70 13.20 -9.22
N ASP A 65 6.77 11.95 -9.70
CA ASP A 65 5.89 11.33 -10.68
C ASP A 65 4.56 10.83 -10.09
N ARG A 66 4.35 11.03 -8.78
CA ARG A 66 3.19 10.58 -8.00
C ARG A 66 3.13 9.06 -7.82
N THR A 67 4.24 8.36 -7.99
CA THR A 67 4.36 6.94 -7.66
C THR A 67 4.54 6.76 -6.16
N PHE A 68 3.79 5.84 -5.57
CA PHE A 68 3.99 5.42 -4.19
C PHE A 68 5.06 4.32 -4.14
N TYR A 69 6.06 4.49 -3.27
CA TYR A 69 7.17 3.58 -3.09
C TYR A 69 7.17 3.05 -1.65
N GLN A 70 7.11 1.73 -1.51
CA GLN A 70 7.22 1.04 -0.22
C GLN A 70 8.48 0.17 -0.21
N PRO A 71 9.47 0.47 0.64
CA PRO A 71 10.54 -0.47 0.96
C PRO A 71 9.97 -1.73 1.61
N VAL A 72 10.42 -2.89 1.15
CA VAL A 72 10.11 -4.21 1.70
C VAL A 72 11.39 -5.02 1.85
N ILE A 73 11.38 -6.10 2.63
CA ILE A 73 12.56 -6.95 2.86
C ILE A 73 13.23 -7.39 1.54
N GLY A 74 12.43 -7.71 0.52
CA GLY A 74 12.90 -8.15 -0.79
C GLY A 74 13.23 -7.06 -1.81
N GLY A 75 13.13 -5.77 -1.45
CA GLY A 75 13.40 -4.64 -2.36
C GLY A 75 12.40 -3.50 -2.22
N THR A 76 11.72 -3.14 -3.30
CA THR A 76 10.79 -2.00 -3.32
C THR A 76 9.56 -2.33 -4.15
N VAL A 77 8.39 -2.04 -3.60
CA VAL A 77 7.10 -2.09 -4.30
C VAL A 77 6.78 -0.69 -4.80
N ASN A 78 6.43 -0.59 -6.09
CA ASN A 78 6.07 0.66 -6.74
C ASN A 78 4.61 0.58 -7.16
N ALA A 79 3.83 1.61 -6.84
CA ALA A 79 2.43 1.68 -7.21
C ALA A 79 2.12 2.96 -7.98
N GLU A 80 1.88 2.78 -9.28
CA GLU A 80 1.51 3.86 -10.19
C GLU A 80 -0.01 3.95 -10.38
N LYS A 81 -0.49 5.15 -10.72
CA LYS A 81 -1.91 5.44 -10.99
C LYS A 81 -2.55 4.58 -12.10
N ARG A 82 -1.77 3.80 -12.87
CA ARG A 82 -2.29 2.98 -13.99
C ARG A 82 -3.10 1.75 -13.54
N HIS A 83 -3.11 1.40 -12.26
CA HIS A 83 -3.91 0.30 -11.69
C HIS A 83 -5.21 0.79 -11.04
N VAL A 84 -5.96 1.68 -11.70
CA VAL A 84 -7.36 1.93 -11.32
C VAL A 84 -8.17 0.78 -11.87
N ILE A 85 -8.69 -0.06 -10.98
CA ILE A 85 -9.72 -1.04 -11.30
C ILE A 85 -10.97 -0.22 -11.66
N HIS A 86 -11.23 -0.09 -12.96
CA HIS A 86 -12.55 0.27 -13.46
C HIS A 86 -13.38 -1.01 -13.46
N ASP A 87 -14.35 -1.10 -12.55
CA ASP A 87 -15.57 -1.87 -12.75
C ASP A 87 -16.65 -0.94 -13.32
#